data_AF-A0A917MDP0-F1
#
_entry.id   AF-A0A917MDP0-F1
#
_cell.length_a   1.000
_cell.length_b   1.000
_cell.length_c   1.000
_cell.angle_alpha   90.00
_cell.angle_beta   90.00
_cell.angle_gamma   90.00
#
_symmetry.space_group_name_H-M   'P 1'
#
loop_
_entity.id
_entity.type
_entity.pdbx_description
1 polymer ?
#
loop_
_entity_poly.entity_id
_entity_poly.type
_entity_poly.pdbx_seq_one_letter_code
_entity_poly.pdbx_strand_id
1 'polypeptide(L)'
;MKRRSMKKKSMKKKFWNLIMLLAIAFVAMYIVPQLDLEQEAGTHSTSSENSEADYKLYFPADRFPETAKHIEDAIESGESKVCTIDRVGAEDNRKDSLRGVPTKKGFDRDEWPMAMCSEGGAGADIEYISPSDNRGAGAWVSNQLEQYPDGTRVEFIVR
;
A
#
# COMPACT_ATOMS: atom_id res chain seq x y z
N MET A 1 9.93 -11.17 75.27
CA MET A 1 9.95 -9.98 74.38
C MET A 1 10.08 -10.28 72.86
N LYS A 2 9.81 -11.50 72.35
CA LYS A 2 10.04 -11.87 70.92
C LYS A 2 8.79 -11.85 69.99
N ARG A 3 7.58 -12.06 70.50
CA ARG A 3 6.33 -12.17 69.68
C ARG A 3 5.88 -10.83 69.03
N ARG A 4 6.11 -9.69 69.68
CA ARG A 4 5.79 -8.36 69.12
C ARG A 4 6.68 -7.98 67.92
N SER A 5 7.91 -8.47 67.87
CA SER A 5 8.87 -8.17 66.80
C SER A 5 8.52 -8.89 65.48
N MET A 6 8.10 -10.16 65.55
CA MET A 6 7.73 -10.94 64.36
C MET A 6 6.45 -10.42 63.67
N LYS A 7 5.42 -10.02 64.43
CA LYS A 7 4.20 -9.42 63.87
C LYS A 7 4.50 -8.10 63.14
N LYS A 8 5.38 -7.25 63.68
CA LYS A 8 5.80 -6.01 63.02
C LYS A 8 6.57 -6.27 61.72
N LYS A 9 7.44 -7.29 61.67
CA LYS A 9 8.13 -7.70 60.42
C LYS A 9 7.17 -8.22 59.36
N SER A 10 6.19 -9.05 59.74
CA SER A 10 5.18 -9.59 58.83
C SER A 10 4.27 -8.49 58.28
N MET A 11 3.82 -7.56 59.13
CA MET A 11 3.02 -6.41 58.71
C MET A 11 3.80 -5.45 57.82
N LYS A 12 5.09 -5.20 58.10
CA LYS A 12 5.97 -4.43 57.21
C LYS A 12 6.16 -5.11 55.85
N LYS A 13 6.35 -6.43 55.81
CA LYS A 13 6.46 -7.18 54.54
C LYS A 13 5.17 -7.13 53.72
N LYS A 14 4.00 -7.27 54.37
CA LYS A 14 2.70 -7.13 53.70
C LYS A 14 2.45 -5.71 53.19
N PHE A 15 2.88 -4.69 53.95
CA PHE A 15 2.81 -3.30 53.54
C PHE A 15 3.71 -3.01 52.33
N TRP A 16 4.95 -3.52 52.32
CA TRP A 16 5.86 -3.44 51.18
C TRP A 16 5.36 -4.21 49.95
N ASN A 17 4.74 -5.38 50.15
CA ASN A 17 4.10 -6.13 49.05
C ASN A 17 2.92 -5.35 48.46
N LEU A 18 2.11 -4.69 49.30
CA LEU A 18 1.00 -3.86 48.84
C LEU A 18 1.49 -2.63 48.08
N ILE A 19 2.55 -1.96 48.57
CA ILE A 19 3.18 -0.85 47.86
C ILE A 19 3.74 -1.30 46.51
N MET A 20 4.38 -2.47 46.44
CA MET A 20 4.88 -3.02 45.18
C MET A 20 3.76 -3.34 44.19
N LEU A 21 2.64 -3.92 44.65
CA LEU A 21 1.49 -4.18 43.78
C LEU A 21 0.85 -2.89 43.26
N LEU A 22 0.75 -1.86 44.10
CA LEU A 22 0.25 -0.54 43.69
C LEU A 22 1.21 0.15 42.71
N ALA A 23 2.52 0.02 42.90
CA ALA A 23 3.52 0.52 41.96
C ALA A 23 3.44 -0.18 40.60
N ILE A 24 3.27 -1.51 40.58
CA ILE A 24 3.10 -2.28 39.34
C ILE A 24 1.80 -1.87 38.62
N ALA A 25 0.70 -1.71 39.35
CA ALA A 25 -0.57 -1.25 38.78
C ALA A 25 -0.48 0.19 38.24
N PHE A 26 0.26 1.08 38.92
CA PHE A 26 0.53 2.44 38.45
C PHE A 26 1.36 2.45 37.16
N VAL A 27 2.39 1.61 37.07
CA VAL A 27 3.17 1.42 35.83
C VAL A 27 2.27 0.89 34.71
N ALA A 28 1.44 -0.12 34.96
CA ALA A 28 0.52 -0.66 33.96
C ALA A 28 -0.56 0.34 33.51
N MET A 29 -1.02 1.24 34.39
CA MET A 29 -2.08 2.20 34.08
C MET A 29 -1.59 3.47 33.39
N TYR A 30 -0.35 3.90 33.65
CA TYR A 30 0.17 5.18 33.18
C TYR A 30 1.41 5.08 32.28
N ILE A 31 2.24 4.05 32.44
CA ILE A 31 3.45 3.85 31.61
C ILE A 31 3.13 3.00 30.38
N VAL A 32 2.39 1.88 30.53
CA VAL A 32 2.06 0.99 29.40
C VAL A 32 1.27 1.71 28.29
N PRO A 33 0.24 2.53 28.59
CA PRO A 33 -0.45 3.28 27.53
C PRO A 33 0.41 4.36 26.87
N GLN A 34 1.45 4.87 27.55
CA GLN A 34 2.43 5.78 26.91
C GLN A 34 3.41 5.03 26.01
N LEU A 35 3.80 3.80 26.36
CA LEU A 35 4.57 2.91 25.50
C LEU A 35 3.81 2.54 24.23
N ASP A 36 2.51 2.26 24.34
CA ASP A 36 1.65 1.92 23.19
C ASP A 36 1.30 3.13 22.30
N LEU A 37 1.48 4.36 22.79
CA LEU A 37 1.28 5.60 22.01
C LEU A 37 2.52 6.04 21.23
N GLU A 38 3.71 5.55 21.57
CA GLU A 38 4.95 5.84 20.83
C GLU A 38 5.18 4.90 19.64
N GLN A 39 4.35 3.86 19.46
CA GLN A 39 4.40 2.97 18.29
C GLN A 39 3.49 3.43 17.12
N GLU A 40 2.99 4.67 17.14
CA GLU A 40 2.25 5.31 16.03
C GLU A 40 2.79 6.73 15.73
N ALA A 41 4.04 7.01 16.13
CA ALA A 41 4.76 8.25 15.76
C ALA A 41 6.13 7.97 15.12
N GLY A 42 6.32 6.75 14.62
CA GLY A 42 7.46 6.35 13.82
C GLY A 42 7.25 6.72 12.36
N THR A 43 7.53 7.98 12.03
CA THR A 43 8.01 8.43 10.71
C THR A 43 7.27 7.83 9.51
N HIS A 44 6.28 8.56 8.97
CA HIS A 44 6.08 8.63 7.52
C HIS A 44 7.35 9.24 6.91
N SER A 45 8.44 8.49 6.97
CA SER A 45 9.52 8.59 6.04
C SER A 45 8.88 8.30 4.70
N THR A 46 8.95 9.26 3.80
CA THR A 46 8.93 9.03 2.37
C THR A 46 10.15 8.13 2.06
N SER A 47 10.09 6.87 2.49
CA SER A 47 10.92 5.83 1.96
C SER A 47 10.35 5.59 0.58
N SER A 48 10.99 6.21 -0.41
CA SER A 48 11.24 5.56 -1.68
C SER A 48 11.49 4.08 -1.39
N GLU A 49 10.46 3.25 -1.56
CA GLU A 49 10.61 1.81 -1.62
C GLU A 49 11.44 1.53 -2.86
N ASN A 50 12.75 1.59 -2.68
CA ASN A 50 13.73 0.97 -3.55
C ASN A 50 13.71 -0.54 -3.30
N SER A 51 12.52 -1.15 -3.33
CA SER A 51 12.35 -2.56 -3.55
C SER A 51 12.37 -2.71 -5.06
N GLU A 52 13.48 -3.20 -5.61
CA GLU A 52 13.65 -3.45 -7.04
C GLU A 52 12.48 -4.31 -7.56
N ALA A 53 11.94 -3.99 -8.75
CA ALA A 53 10.87 -4.80 -9.35
C ALA A 53 11.39 -6.20 -9.69
N ASP A 54 10.52 -7.21 -9.61
CA ASP A 54 10.89 -8.60 -9.92
C ASP A 54 11.19 -8.77 -11.42
N TYR A 55 10.46 -8.03 -12.27
CA TYR A 55 10.58 -8.08 -13.72
C TYR A 55 10.45 -6.70 -14.36
N LYS A 56 10.97 -6.59 -15.57
CA LYS A 56 10.82 -5.41 -16.43
C LYS A 56 10.01 -5.80 -17.66
N LEU A 57 8.99 -5.01 -17.96
CA LEU A 57 8.15 -5.16 -19.14
C LEU A 57 8.37 -3.94 -20.05
N TYR A 58 8.91 -4.19 -21.24
CA TYR A 58 9.17 -3.16 -22.23
C TYR A 58 7.92 -2.94 -23.08
N PHE A 59 7.19 -1.87 -22.81
CA PHE A 59 5.92 -1.55 -23.47
C PHE A 59 6.18 -1.00 -24.89
N PRO A 60 5.56 -1.56 -25.94
CA PRO A 60 5.87 -1.22 -27.34
C PRO A 60 5.13 0.03 -27.81
N ALA A 61 5.76 1.19 -27.68
CA ALA A 61 5.23 2.49 -28.07
C ALA A 61 5.05 2.64 -29.59
N ASP A 62 5.82 1.89 -30.38
CA ASP A 62 5.66 1.82 -31.84
C ASP A 62 4.32 1.19 -32.26
N ARG A 63 3.76 0.31 -31.41
CA ARG A 63 2.50 -0.41 -31.66
C ARG A 63 1.28 0.27 -31.03
N PHE A 64 1.45 0.85 -29.85
CA PHE A 64 0.37 1.48 -29.07
C PHE A 64 0.79 2.89 -28.61
N PRO A 65 1.03 3.82 -29.55
CA PRO A 65 1.62 5.13 -29.24
C PRO A 65 0.75 6.00 -28.33
N GLU A 66 -0.57 5.93 -28.40
CA GLU A 66 -1.44 6.72 -27.51
C GLU A 66 -1.36 6.20 -26.08
N THR A 67 -1.47 4.88 -25.89
CA THR A 67 -1.36 4.24 -24.57
C THR A 67 0.04 4.42 -23.97
N ALA A 68 1.09 4.29 -24.79
CA ALA A 68 2.46 4.54 -24.36
C ALA A 68 2.64 5.96 -23.82
N LYS A 69 2.09 6.95 -24.52
CA LYS A 69 2.15 8.35 -24.10
C LYS A 69 1.45 8.57 -22.76
N HIS A 70 0.25 8.01 -22.57
CA HIS A 70 -0.46 8.10 -21.30
C HIS A 70 0.34 7.51 -20.15
N ILE A 71 0.95 6.33 -20.35
CA ILE A 71 1.81 5.68 -19.35
C ILE A 71 3.01 6.55 -18.99
N GLU A 72 3.71 7.12 -19.99
CA GLU A 72 4.85 8.01 -19.77
C GLU A 72 4.44 9.27 -18.99
N ASP A 73 3.40 9.97 -19.45
CA ASP A 73 2.93 11.22 -18.85
C ASP A 73 2.44 11.01 -17.40
N ALA A 74 1.75 9.89 -17.12
CA ALA A 74 1.29 9.54 -15.78
C ALA A 74 2.47 9.23 -14.83
N ILE A 75 3.48 8.47 -15.30
CA ILE A 75 4.70 8.19 -14.53
C ILE A 75 5.48 9.48 -14.26
N GLU A 76 5.62 10.36 -15.26
CA GLU A 76 6.26 11.68 -15.09
C GLU A 76 5.51 12.56 -14.09
N SER A 77 4.19 12.39 -14.00
CA SER A 77 3.31 13.08 -13.05
C SER A 77 3.32 12.49 -11.64
N GLY A 78 4.04 11.38 -11.43
CA GLY A 78 4.28 10.78 -10.12
C GLY A 78 3.55 9.45 -9.88
N GLU A 79 2.81 8.93 -10.85
CA GLU A 79 2.21 7.61 -10.75
C GLU A 79 3.27 6.50 -10.72
N SER A 80 2.92 5.38 -10.11
CA SER A 80 3.84 4.24 -10.04
C SER A 80 4.17 3.70 -11.42
N LYS A 81 5.47 3.53 -11.71
CA LYS A 81 5.94 2.74 -12.85
C LYS A 81 5.93 1.23 -12.60
N VAL A 82 5.67 0.81 -11.36
CA VAL A 82 5.62 -0.59 -10.96
C VAL A 82 4.17 -1.00 -10.76
N CYS A 83 3.79 -2.11 -11.39
CA CYS A 83 2.54 -2.80 -11.18
C CYS A 83 2.76 -4.02 -10.29
N THR A 84 2.24 -3.99 -9.07
CA THR A 84 2.11 -5.18 -8.22
C THR A 84 0.81 -5.89 -8.60
N ILE A 85 0.91 -7.02 -9.31
CA ILE A 85 -0.25 -7.66 -9.93
C ILE A 85 -1.28 -8.07 -8.87
N ASP A 86 -2.48 -7.50 -8.95
CA ASP A 86 -3.65 -7.84 -8.14
C ASP A 86 -4.86 -7.97 -9.05
N ARG A 87 -5.12 -9.20 -9.51
CA ARG A 87 -6.24 -9.47 -10.41
C ARG A 87 -7.57 -9.49 -9.67
N VAL A 88 -7.57 -9.75 -8.36
CA VAL A 88 -8.78 -9.81 -7.54
C VAL A 88 -9.34 -8.40 -7.33
N GLY A 89 -8.47 -7.41 -7.09
CA GLY A 89 -8.85 -6.00 -6.92
C GLY A 89 -9.28 -5.27 -8.20
N ALA A 90 -9.14 -5.89 -9.38
CA ALA A 90 -9.27 -5.18 -10.66
C ALA A 90 -10.66 -4.59 -10.94
N GLU A 91 -11.74 -5.21 -10.46
CA GLU A 91 -13.09 -4.66 -10.64
C GLU A 91 -13.31 -3.42 -9.76
N ASP A 92 -12.91 -3.50 -8.49
CA ASP A 92 -13.08 -2.41 -7.52
C ASP A 92 -12.17 -1.23 -7.88
N ASN A 93 -10.92 -1.49 -8.27
CA ASN A 93 -10.00 -0.46 -8.74
C ASN A 93 -10.59 0.30 -9.93
N ARG A 94 -11.08 -0.42 -10.95
CA ARG A 94 -11.69 0.23 -12.12
C ARG A 94 -12.92 1.07 -11.77
N LYS A 95 -13.71 0.62 -10.81
CA LYS A 95 -14.88 1.37 -10.35
C LYS A 95 -14.46 2.66 -9.66
N ASP A 96 -13.39 2.62 -8.87
CA ASP A 96 -12.89 3.77 -8.13
C ASP A 96 -12.15 4.78 -8.99
N SER A 97 -11.30 4.33 -9.92
CA SER A 97 -10.57 5.17 -10.87
C SER A 97 -11.52 5.92 -11.82
N LEU A 98 -12.55 5.23 -12.33
CA LEU A 98 -13.48 5.79 -13.32
C LEU A 98 -14.67 6.53 -12.70
N ARG A 99 -14.71 6.68 -11.38
CA ARG A 99 -15.80 7.35 -10.67
C ARG A 99 -15.88 8.82 -11.08
N GLY A 100 -17.00 9.19 -11.70
CA GLY A 100 -17.23 10.58 -12.14
C GLY A 100 -16.56 10.93 -13.48
N VAL A 101 -15.81 10.02 -14.09
CA VAL A 101 -15.25 10.21 -15.43
C VAL A 101 -16.29 9.78 -16.45
N PRO A 102 -16.89 10.70 -17.25
CA PRO A 102 -17.91 10.33 -18.22
C PRO A 102 -17.34 9.45 -19.34
N THR A 103 -18.18 8.70 -20.04
CA THR A 103 -17.76 8.05 -21.28
C THR A 103 -17.70 9.08 -22.42
N LYS A 104 -16.79 8.86 -23.38
CA LYS A 104 -16.65 9.70 -24.56
C LYS A 104 -16.82 8.84 -25.81
N LYS A 105 -17.78 9.19 -26.68
CA LYS A 105 -18.05 8.41 -27.89
C LYS A 105 -16.79 8.34 -28.77
N GLY A 106 -16.41 7.12 -29.14
CA GLY A 106 -15.23 6.86 -29.97
C GLY A 106 -13.91 6.73 -29.21
N PHE A 107 -13.94 6.69 -27.89
CA PHE A 107 -12.76 6.54 -27.03
C PHE A 107 -13.04 5.52 -25.92
N ASP A 108 -11.99 4.82 -25.51
CA ASP A 108 -11.95 4.10 -24.25
C ASP A 108 -11.31 5.01 -23.18
N ARG A 109 -11.54 4.73 -21.90
CA ARG A 109 -10.86 5.41 -20.78
C ARG A 109 -9.74 4.49 -20.33
N ASP A 110 -8.51 4.87 -20.63
CA ASP A 110 -7.34 4.15 -20.15
C ASP A 110 -7.03 4.55 -18.70
N GLU A 111 -6.35 3.69 -17.95
CA GLU A 111 -6.11 3.85 -16.52
C GLU A 111 -4.63 3.60 -16.22
N TRP A 112 -3.93 4.59 -15.65
CA TRP A 112 -2.58 4.39 -15.12
C TRP A 112 -2.43 4.94 -13.69
N PRO A 113 -2.09 4.12 -12.68
CA PRO A 113 -1.78 2.69 -12.78
C PRO A 113 -3.00 1.84 -13.13
N MET A 114 -2.75 0.73 -13.84
CA MET A 114 -3.82 -0.13 -14.35
C MET A 114 -4.65 -0.73 -13.21
N ALA A 115 -5.94 -0.96 -13.45
CA ALA A 115 -6.82 -1.56 -12.45
C ALA A 115 -6.35 -2.92 -11.91
N MET A 116 -5.63 -3.71 -12.70
CA MET A 116 -5.07 -5.02 -12.26
C MET A 116 -3.80 -4.93 -11.42
N CYS A 117 -3.42 -3.73 -11.00
CA CYS A 117 -2.28 -3.46 -10.12
C CYS A 117 -2.80 -2.99 -8.76
N SER A 118 -2.08 -3.32 -7.69
CA SER A 118 -2.38 -2.83 -6.33
C SER A 118 -2.28 -1.31 -6.23
N GLU A 119 -1.47 -0.70 -7.10
CA GLU A 119 -1.28 0.74 -7.24
C GLU A 119 -2.42 1.42 -8.03
N GLY A 120 -3.31 0.64 -8.66
CA GLY A 120 -4.45 1.18 -9.40
C GLY A 120 -5.58 1.66 -8.50
N GLY A 121 -6.67 2.06 -9.12
CA GLY A 121 -7.88 2.48 -8.40
C GLY A 121 -7.95 3.99 -8.16
N ALA A 122 -8.34 4.38 -6.96
CA ALA A 122 -8.57 5.79 -6.63
C ALA A 122 -7.27 6.61 -6.79
N GLY A 123 -7.30 7.59 -7.69
CA GLY A 123 -6.14 8.46 -7.96
C GLY A 123 -5.43 8.15 -9.28
N ALA A 124 -5.68 6.99 -9.90
CA ALA A 124 -5.12 6.67 -11.20
C ALA A 124 -5.43 7.76 -12.24
N ASP A 125 -4.44 8.11 -13.05
CA ASP A 125 -4.56 9.01 -14.18
C ASP A 125 -5.42 8.36 -15.28
N ILE A 126 -6.26 9.18 -15.91
CA ILE A 126 -7.26 8.74 -16.87
C ILE A 126 -7.16 9.56 -18.15
N GLU A 127 -6.81 8.89 -19.24
CA GLU A 127 -6.81 9.47 -20.58
C GLU A 127 -7.84 8.80 -21.51
N TYR A 128 -8.41 9.58 -22.43
CA TYR A 128 -9.29 9.05 -23.46
C TYR A 128 -8.46 8.62 -24.68
N ILE A 129 -8.34 7.32 -24.88
CA ILE A 129 -7.51 6.72 -25.93
C ILE A 129 -8.36 6.09 -27.03
N SER A 130 -7.87 6.11 -28.27
CA SER A 130 -8.56 5.44 -29.38
C SER A 130 -8.75 3.94 -29.08
N PRO A 131 -9.95 3.36 -29.32
CA PRO A 131 -10.24 1.99 -28.90
C PRO A 131 -9.33 0.92 -29.53
N SER A 132 -8.82 1.18 -30.73
CA SER A 132 -7.89 0.24 -31.39
C SER A 132 -6.54 0.20 -30.69
N ASP A 133 -6.04 1.34 -30.25
CA ASP A 133 -4.77 1.47 -29.52
C ASP A 133 -4.92 0.84 -28.12
N ASN A 134 -5.88 1.32 -27.33
CA ASN A 134 -6.07 0.89 -25.94
C ASN A 134 -6.37 -0.61 -25.81
N ARG A 135 -7.30 -1.16 -26.61
CA ARG A 135 -7.63 -2.59 -26.53
C ARG A 135 -6.50 -3.48 -27.02
N GLY A 136 -5.73 -3.00 -27.99
CA GLY A 136 -4.52 -3.67 -28.46
C GLY A 136 -3.47 -3.74 -27.36
N ALA A 137 -3.23 -2.61 -26.69
CA ALA A 137 -2.34 -2.49 -25.54
C ALA A 137 -2.78 -3.41 -24.39
N GLY A 138 -4.04 -3.32 -23.97
CA GLY A 138 -4.59 -4.14 -22.88
C GLY A 138 -4.50 -5.65 -23.16
N ALA A 139 -4.79 -6.08 -24.39
CA ALA A 139 -4.63 -7.49 -24.77
C ALA A 139 -3.16 -7.93 -24.76
N TRP A 140 -2.24 -7.08 -25.23
CA TRP A 140 -0.81 -7.37 -25.22
C TRP A 140 -0.27 -7.44 -23.78
N VAL A 141 -0.59 -6.46 -22.92
CA VAL A 141 -0.19 -6.46 -21.50
C VAL A 141 -0.73 -7.69 -20.79
N SER A 142 -2.02 -8.00 -20.94
CA SER A 142 -2.63 -9.18 -20.32
C SER A 142 -1.91 -10.47 -20.73
N ASN A 143 -1.52 -10.61 -22.00
CA ASN A 143 -0.77 -11.77 -22.47
C ASN A 143 0.66 -11.82 -21.92
N GLN A 144 1.35 -10.68 -21.80
CA GLN A 144 2.69 -10.65 -21.19
C GLN A 144 2.66 -11.00 -19.70
N LEU A 145 1.61 -10.56 -19.00
CA LEU A 145 1.49 -10.73 -17.55
C LEU A 145 0.86 -12.07 -17.13
N GLU A 146 0.24 -12.83 -18.04
CA GLU A 146 -0.44 -14.10 -17.76
C GLU A 146 0.44 -15.12 -17.02
N GLN A 147 1.73 -15.15 -17.34
CA GLN A 147 2.69 -16.08 -16.73
C GLN A 147 3.08 -15.72 -15.28
N TYR A 148 2.77 -14.51 -14.81
CA TYR A 148 3.17 -14.04 -13.50
C TYR A 148 2.03 -14.16 -12.48
N PRO A 149 2.27 -14.78 -11.31
CA PRO A 149 1.27 -14.87 -10.25
C PRO A 149 0.96 -13.49 -9.65
N ASP A 150 -0.21 -13.37 -9.02
CA ASP A 150 -0.56 -12.19 -8.21
C ASP A 150 0.52 -11.94 -7.13
N GLY A 151 0.78 -10.67 -6.83
CA GLY A 151 1.85 -10.19 -5.97
C GLY A 151 3.20 -9.96 -6.68
N THR A 152 3.33 -10.40 -7.94
CA THR A 152 4.55 -10.11 -8.74
C THR A 152 4.63 -8.62 -9.05
N ARG A 153 5.82 -8.03 -8.88
CA ARG A 153 6.09 -6.60 -9.11
C ARG A 153 6.76 -6.40 -10.46
N VAL A 154 6.08 -5.74 -11.39
CA VAL A 154 6.53 -5.54 -12.77
C VAL A 154 6.76 -4.05 -13.04
N GLU A 155 8.01 -3.66 -13.31
CA GLU A 155 8.35 -2.31 -13.77
C GLU A 155 8.04 -2.17 -15.26
N PHE A 156 7.23 -1.18 -15.61
CA PHE A 156 6.94 -0.83 -17.00
C PHE A 156 7.98 0.17 -17.51
N ILE A 157 8.51 -0.10 -18.70
CA ILE A 157 9.47 0.74 -19.41
C ILE A 157 8.94 0.96 -20.83
N VAL A 158 8.56 2.18 -21.15
CA VAL A 158 8.07 2.52 -22.50
C VAL A 158 9.23 2.58 -23.50
N ARG A 159 9.06 1.97 -24.68
CA ARG A 159 10.10 1.85 -25.73
C ARG A 159 9.57 1.86 -27.15
#